data_AF-A0A0D8B668-F1
#
_entry.id   AF-A0A0D8B668-F1
#
_cell.length_a   1.000
_cell.length_b   1.000
_cell.length_c   1.000
_cell.angle_alpha   90.00
_cell.angle_beta   90.00
_cell.angle_gamma   90.00
#
_symmetry.space_group_name_H-M   'P 1'
#
loop_
_entity.id
_entity.type
_entity.pdbx_description
1 polymer ?
#
loop_
_entity_poly.entity_id
_entity_poly.type
_entity_poly.pdbx_seq_one_letter_code
_entity_poly.pdbx_strand_id
1 'polypeptide(L)'
;MAVPLLARDPAAVWPLYRVDPAELYVNVGIWSLVGLAPGEPRDAHNRLLERLVADLGGRKSLYSTSFYSREEFGDTYGGTEYTALKKAYDPDGRLLDFYAKTVEGR
;
A
#
# COMPACT_ATOMS: atom_id res chain seq x y z
N MET A 1 16.66 5.77 3.71
CA MET A 1 16.91 4.98 4.95
C MET A 1 16.27 3.62 4.74
N ALA A 2 16.87 2.55 5.25
CA ALA A 2 16.31 1.21 5.20
C ALA A 2 16.28 0.62 6.62
N VAL A 3 15.16 0.02 7.00
CA VAL A 3 14.95 -0.58 8.32
C VAL A 3 14.51 -2.03 8.15
N PRO A 4 15.23 -3.03 8.69
CA PRO A 4 14.80 -4.42 8.63
C PRO A 4 13.53 -4.64 9.47
N LEU A 5 12.65 -5.52 9.00
CA LEU A 5 11.38 -5.86 9.63
C LEU A 5 11.21 -7.38 9.64
N LEU A 6 10.92 -7.94 10.81
CA LEU A 6 10.51 -9.33 10.98
C LEU A 6 9.29 -9.37 11.89
N ALA A 7 8.34 -10.27 11.63
CA ALA A 7 7.19 -10.46 12.52
C ALA A 7 7.68 -10.96 13.89
N ARG A 8 7.25 -10.29 14.96
CA ARG A 8 7.68 -10.62 16.33
C ARG A 8 7.03 -11.92 16.84
N ASP A 9 5.75 -12.09 16.54
CA ASP A 9 4.96 -13.27 16.92
C ASP A 9 4.59 -14.05 15.65
N PRO A 10 5.16 -15.26 15.44
CA PRO A 10 4.85 -16.07 14.27
C PRO A 10 3.39 -16.53 14.17
N ALA A 11 2.64 -16.53 15.27
CA ALA A 11 1.24 -16.94 15.28
C ALA A 11 0.28 -15.77 14.99
N ALA A 12 0.75 -14.53 15.06
CA ALA A 12 -0.08 -13.36 14.84
C ALA A 12 -0.30 -13.11 13.34
N VAL A 13 -1.57 -13.13 12.92
CA VAL A 13 -1.96 -12.80 11.54
C VAL A 13 -2.69 -11.46 11.51
N TRP A 14 -2.15 -10.51 10.75
CA TRP A 14 -2.77 -9.21 10.51
C TRP A 14 -3.40 -9.21 9.11
N PRO A 15 -4.73 -9.34 8.96
CA PRO A 15 -5.36 -9.60 7.67
C PRO A 15 -5.09 -8.54 6.61
N LEU A 16 -4.94 -7.28 7.02
CA LEU A 16 -4.67 -6.15 6.10
C LEU A 16 -3.17 -5.86 5.90
N TYR A 17 -2.28 -6.56 6.61
CA TYR A 17 -0.84 -6.37 6.54
C TYR A 17 -0.11 -7.68 6.85
N ARG A 18 -0.34 -8.70 6.02
CA ARG A 18 0.27 -10.03 6.23
C ARG A 18 1.79 -9.96 6.00
N VAL A 19 2.56 -10.53 6.91
CA VAL A 19 4.02 -10.60 6.84
C VAL A 19 4.38 -12.04 7.16
N ASP A 20 5.19 -12.70 6.32
CA ASP A 20 5.66 -14.05 6.62
C ASP A 20 6.69 -13.99 7.78
N PRO A 21 6.45 -14.70 8.90
CA PRO A 21 7.39 -14.67 10.02
C PRO A 21 8.74 -15.37 9.74
N ALA A 22 8.85 -16.13 8.65
CA ALA A 22 10.09 -16.77 8.22
C ALA A 22 10.89 -15.91 7.23
N GLU A 23 10.33 -14.81 6.72
CA GLU A 23 10.99 -13.93 5.75
C GLU A 23 11.42 -12.60 6.39
N LEU A 24 12.64 -12.16 6.07
CA LEU A 24 13.13 -10.83 6.44
C LEU A 24 12.67 -9.81 5.40
N TYR A 25 11.90 -8.82 5.84
CA TYR A 25 11.49 -7.69 5.02
C TYR A 25 12.37 -6.48 5.30
N VAL A 26 12.36 -5.52 4.36
CA VAL A 26 12.99 -4.21 4.56
C VAL A 26 11.99 -3.10 4.26
N ASN A 27 11.85 -2.17 5.19
CA ASN A 27 11.13 -0.94 4.93
C ASN A 27 12.12 0.10 4.40
N VAL A 28 11.85 0.62 3.19
CA VAL A 28 12.70 1.62 2.55
C VAL A 28 11.94 2.93 2.45
N GLY A 29 12.48 3.95 3.09
CA GLY A 29 12.00 5.31 2.95
C GLY A 29 12.71 6.04 1.82
N ILE A 30 11.92 6.52 0.85
CA ILE A 30 12.37 7.35 -0.27
C ILE A 30 11.85 8.77 -0.06
N TRP A 31 12.75 9.73 -0.16
CA TRP A 31 12.49 11.15 0.03
C TRP A 31 13.31 11.96 -0.97
N SER A 32 12.86 13.18 -1.23
CA SER A 32 13.32 14.08 -2.30
C SER A 32 12.59 13.90 -3.63
N LEU A 33 12.78 14.88 -4.50
CA LEU A 33 12.25 14.92 -5.85
C LEU A 33 13.38 14.58 -6.84
N VAL A 34 13.09 13.67 -7.76
CA VAL A 34 13.91 13.44 -8.96
C VAL A 34 13.19 14.12 -10.11
N GLY A 35 13.94 14.84 -10.95
CA GLY A 35 13.38 15.50 -12.13
C GLY A 35 12.78 14.48 -13.09
N LEU A 36 11.66 14.84 -13.70
CA LEU A 36 11.05 14.06 -14.78
C LEU A 36 11.77 14.36 -16.10
N ALA A 37 11.91 13.35 -16.95
CA ALA A 37 12.36 13.56 -18.31
C ALA A 37 11.27 14.28 -19.15
N PRO A 38 11.64 14.99 -20.23
CA PRO A 38 10.67 15.62 -21.11
C PRO A 38 9.61 14.64 -21.60
N GLY A 39 8.33 14.94 -21.34
CA GLY A 39 7.20 14.11 -21.75
C GLY A 39 6.77 13.04 -20.74
N GLU A 40 7.49 12.85 -19.62
CA GLU A 40 7.04 11.93 -18.57
C GLU A 40 5.86 12.49 -17.78
N PRO A 41 4.88 11.64 -17.42
CA PRO A 41 3.77 12.07 -16.58
C PRO A 41 4.25 12.33 -15.14
N ARG A 42 3.51 13.19 -14.42
CA ARG A 42 3.88 13.63 -13.05
C ARG A 42 4.02 12.47 -12.04
N ASP A 43 3.37 11.36 -12.31
CA ASP A 43 3.33 10.15 -11.48
C ASP A 43 4.29 9.04 -11.93
N ALA A 44 5.15 9.29 -12.95
CA ALA A 44 6.02 8.28 -13.55
C ALA A 44 6.84 7.50 -12.51
N HIS A 45 7.53 8.21 -11.61
CA HIS A 45 8.33 7.61 -10.55
C HIS A 45 7.48 6.85 -9.52
N ASN A 46 6.30 7.36 -9.16
CA ASN A 46 5.41 6.66 -8.22
C ASN A 46 4.94 5.34 -8.82
N ARG A 47 4.47 5.36 -10.07
CA ARG A 47 4.05 4.14 -10.77
C ARG A 47 5.19 3.15 -10.96
N LEU A 48 6.40 3.64 -11.21
CA LEU A 48 7.60 2.79 -11.29
C LEU A 48 7.88 2.09 -9.96
N LEU A 49 7.86 2.84 -8.86
CA LEU A 49 8.07 2.29 -7.52
C LEU A 49 6.96 1.32 -7.14
N GLU A 50 5.71 1.63 -7.46
CA GLU A 50 4.56 0.76 -7.18
C GLU A 50 4.66 -0.58 -7.91
N ARG A 51 5.06 -0.57 -9.19
CA ARG A 51 5.34 -1.80 -9.96
C ARG A 51 6.49 -2.59 -9.36
N LEU A 52 7.62 -1.94 -9.09
CA LEU A 52 8.79 -2.62 -8.51
C LEU A 52 8.46 -3.27 -7.15
N VAL A 53 7.69 -2.57 -6.32
CA VAL A 53 7.26 -3.10 -5.03
C VAL A 53 6.31 -4.29 -5.20
N ALA A 54 5.38 -4.22 -6.17
CA ALA A 54 4.49 -5.33 -6.49
C ALA A 54 5.26 -6.56 -7.03
N ASP A 55 6.23 -6.36 -7.93
CA ASP A 55 7.08 -7.42 -8.49
C ASP A 55 7.89 -8.15 -7.40
N LEU A 56 8.23 -7.44 -6.32
CA LEU A 56 8.92 -7.98 -5.14
C LEU A 56 7.97 -8.62 -4.11
N GLY A 57 6.66 -8.70 -4.38
CA GLY A 57 5.66 -9.17 -3.41
C GLY A 57 5.50 -8.23 -2.20
N GLY A 58 6.01 -7.00 -2.29
CA GLY A 58 5.93 -5.99 -1.27
C GLY A 58 4.67 -5.15 -1.36
N ARG A 59 4.59 -4.11 -0.53
CA ARG A 59 3.50 -3.14 -0.56
C ARG A 59 3.98 -1.74 -0.21
N LYS A 60 3.40 -0.73 -0.88
CA LYS A 60 3.65 0.68 -0.57
C LYS A 60 2.84 1.08 0.66
N SER A 61 3.44 1.83 1.58
CA SER A 61 2.70 2.44 2.69
C SER A 61 1.73 3.51 2.18
N LEU A 62 0.48 3.48 2.63
CA LEU A 62 -0.61 4.37 2.20
C LEU A 62 -0.56 5.78 2.83
N TYR A 63 0.64 6.35 2.94
CA TYR A 63 0.84 7.71 3.45
C TYR A 63 0.87 8.77 2.34
N SER A 64 1.17 8.36 1.10
CA SER A 64 1.22 9.22 -0.07
C SER A 64 0.19 8.78 -1.11
N THR A 65 -0.05 9.64 -2.12
CA THR A 65 -0.89 9.29 -3.26
C THR A 65 -0.38 8.02 -3.93
N SER A 66 -1.33 7.14 -4.25
CA SER A 66 -1.11 5.88 -4.92
C SER A 66 -1.82 5.85 -6.27
N PHE A 67 -1.30 5.08 -7.23
CA PHE A 67 -1.80 5.09 -8.61
C PHE A 67 -2.31 3.72 -9.08
N TYR A 68 -2.60 2.83 -8.13
CA TYR A 68 -3.21 1.53 -8.36
C TYR A 68 -4.62 1.64 -8.96
N SER A 69 -4.96 0.72 -9.86
CA SER A 69 -6.36 0.44 -10.17
C SER A 69 -7.11 -0.06 -8.94
N ARG A 70 -8.45 -0.02 -8.97
CA ARG A 70 -9.27 -0.51 -7.87
C ARG A 70 -9.09 -2.02 -7.62
N GLU A 71 -8.81 -2.78 -8.68
CA GLU A 71 -8.51 -4.22 -8.60
C GLU A 71 -7.16 -4.45 -7.90
N GLU A 72 -6.07 -3.88 -8.41
CA GLU A 72 -4.73 -4.00 -7.81
C GLU A 72 -4.70 -3.54 -6.34
N PHE A 73 -5.44 -2.47 -6.04
CA PHE A 73 -5.56 -1.98 -4.67
C PHE A 73 -6.29 -2.97 -3.76
N GLY A 74 -7.38 -3.58 -4.26
CA GLY A 74 -8.13 -4.60 -3.55
C GLY A 74 -7.25 -5.80 -3.20
N ASP A 75 -6.52 -6.32 -4.18
CA ASP A 75 -5.65 -7.48 -4.00
C ASP A 75 -4.51 -7.20 -3.02
N THR A 76 -3.97 -5.99 -3.02
CA THR A 76 -2.83 -5.61 -2.19
C THR A 76 -3.21 -5.27 -0.74
N TYR A 77 -4.34 -4.58 -0.54
CA TYR A 77 -4.70 -3.96 0.75
C TYR A 77 -5.91 -4.61 1.43
N GLY A 78 -6.17 -5.88 1.11
CA GLY A 78 -7.08 -6.75 1.87
C GLY A 78 -8.53 -6.75 1.39
N GLY A 79 -8.83 -6.22 0.21
CA GLY A 79 -10.08 -6.39 -0.55
C GLY A 79 -11.34 -6.69 0.27
N THR A 80 -11.73 -7.96 0.29
CA THR A 80 -12.94 -8.44 0.98
C THR A 80 -12.86 -8.32 2.49
N GLU A 81 -11.73 -8.64 3.10
CA GLU A 81 -11.50 -8.51 4.54
C GLU A 81 -11.63 -7.07 4.99
N TYR A 82 -11.04 -6.12 4.24
CA TYR A 82 -11.20 -4.70 4.52
C TYR A 82 -12.66 -4.26 4.38
N THR A 83 -13.34 -4.69 3.33
CA THR A 83 -14.74 -4.34 3.07
C THR A 83 -15.66 -4.81 4.21
N ALA A 84 -15.43 -6.03 4.71
CA ALA A 84 -16.18 -6.58 5.85
C ALA A 84 -15.95 -5.75 7.13
N LEU A 85 -14.69 -5.41 7.43
CA LEU A 85 -14.33 -4.57 8.57
C LEU A 85 -14.96 -3.17 8.45
N LYS A 86 -14.86 -2.56 7.27
CA LYS A 86 -15.44 -1.24 7.00
C LYS A 86 -16.94 -1.22 7.26
N LYS A 87 -17.67 -2.24 6.80
CA LYS A 87 -19.11 -2.37 7.05
C LYS A 87 -19.44 -2.59 8.52
N ALA A 88 -18.63 -3.36 9.24
CA ALA A 88 -18.85 -3.65 10.66
C ALA A 88 -18.64 -2.41 11.54
N TYR A 89 -17.65 -1.58 11.23
CA TYR A 89 -17.24 -0.45 12.07
C TYR A 89 -17.72 0.92 11.58
N ASP A 90 -18.17 1.05 10.32
CA ASP A 90 -18.77 2.26 9.77
C ASP A 90 -19.89 1.89 8.76
N PRO A 91 -20.99 1.30 9.24
CA PRO A 91 -22.08 0.83 8.38
C PRO A 91 -22.76 1.94 7.59
N ASP A 92 -22.76 3.17 8.12
CA ASP A 92 -23.36 4.34 7.49
C ASP A 92 -22.40 5.03 6.50
N GLY A 93 -21.17 4.53 6.35
CA GLY A 93 -20.19 5.05 5.38
C GLY A 93 -19.77 6.50 5.64
N ARG A 94 -19.72 6.92 6.91
CA ARG A 94 -19.38 8.31 7.29
C ARG A 94 -17.94 8.67 6.98
N LEU A 95 -17.04 7.70 7.05
CA LEU A 95 -15.62 7.86 6.74
C LEU A 95 -15.33 7.38 5.33
N LEU A 96 -14.43 8.06 4.62
CA LEU A 96 -13.94 7.59 3.32
C LEU A 96 -13.23 6.23 3.46
N ASP A 97 -13.32 5.42 2.40
CA ASP A 97 -12.56 4.18 2.30
C ASP A 97 -11.09 4.46 1.94
N PHE A 98 -10.22 3.45 2.06
CA PHE A 98 -8.79 3.63 1.78
C PHE A 98 -8.49 3.99 0.33
N TYR A 99 -9.25 3.48 -0.63
CA TYR A 99 -9.04 3.78 -2.04
C TYR A 99 -9.40 5.25 -2.33
N ALA A 100 -10.53 5.72 -1.84
CA ALA A 100 -10.99 7.09 -1.95
C ALA A 100 -9.96 8.07 -1.36
N LYS A 101 -9.37 7.72 -0.21
CA LYS A 101 -8.38 8.57 0.46
C LYS A 101 -7.02 8.60 -0.27
N THR A 102 -6.57 7.45 -0.76
CA THR A 102 -5.15 7.29 -1.16
C THR A 102 -4.95 7.32 -2.67
N VAL A 103 -5.96 6.95 -3.45
CA VAL A 103 -5.92 6.93 -4.91
C VAL A 103 -6.76 8.07 -5.51
N GLU A 104 -8.00 8.26 -5.03
CA GLU A 104 -8.87 9.32 -5.55
C GLU A 104 -8.58 10.71 -4.96
N GLY A 105 -7.85 10.77 -3.84
CA GLY A 105 -7.45 12.03 -3.20
C GLY A 105 -8.61 12.83 -2.62
N ARG A 106 -9.61 12.13 -2.08
CA ARG A 106 -10.83 12.73 -1.48
C ARG A 106 -10.70 13.04 0.00
#